data_AF-A0A9X3EVF9-F1
#
_entry.id   AF-A0A9X3EVF9-F1
#
_cell.length_a   1.000
_cell.length_b   1.000
_cell.length_c   1.000
_cell.angle_alpha   90.00
_cell.angle_beta   90.00
_cell.angle_gamma   90.00
#
_symmetry.space_group_name_H-M   'P 1'
#
loop_
_entity.id
_entity.type
_entity.pdbx_description
1 polymer ?
#
loop_
_entity_poly.entity_id
_entity_poly.type
_entity_poly.pdbx_seq_one_letter_code
_entity_poly.pdbx_strand_id
1 'polypeptide(L)'
;MSVPKRGARRIVVDGVEYSWRLRRRPTPDQRSGRTPLLLAVAARGVDGPAMLVRLHRPHPGNEVGLASAAVTPREVAELVREGLRAGWQPARPGAQFILAPRAGAARGPRTWPRGHTHHSPEQLLALARRAEAHDRLRLADNSRYVSWPGGGGFQPCAILINDRDLIDRVRDAERPHAAREVAERRRADPELDLTVDQLAGDYLHLTREELALPSRHLFEPSGDVRRGFAVADDDPIHAKTTVLQCTCGILECWFLLVRITLFDDFVVWSDFEQFHRDWVYDLGPFVFDRRDYQRALGG
;
A
#
# COMPACT_ATOMS: atom_id res chain seq x y z
N MET A 1 -6.51 -32.38 -5.33
CA MET A 1 -5.78 -31.19 -5.83
C MET A 1 -4.84 -30.69 -4.75
N SER A 2 -3.55 -30.60 -5.04
CA SER A 2 -2.52 -30.12 -4.12
C SER A 2 -2.47 -28.59 -4.09
N VAL A 3 -2.06 -28.00 -2.95
CA VAL A 3 -1.78 -26.57 -2.88
C VAL A 3 -0.56 -26.27 -3.76
N PRO A 4 -0.62 -25.31 -4.71
CA PRO A 4 0.52 -25.02 -5.57
C PRO A 4 1.75 -24.62 -4.74
N LYS A 5 2.91 -25.19 -5.05
CA LYS A 5 4.16 -25.02 -4.28
C LYS A 5 4.62 -23.55 -4.18
N ARG A 6 4.36 -22.73 -5.20
CA ARG A 6 4.73 -21.30 -5.26
C ARG A 6 3.79 -20.45 -4.39
N GLY A 7 4.35 -19.76 -3.40
CA GLY A 7 3.63 -18.85 -2.50
C GLY A 7 2.88 -19.53 -1.34
N ALA A 8 3.07 -20.83 -1.15
CA ALA A 8 2.59 -21.55 0.03
C ALA A 8 3.59 -21.47 1.19
N ARG A 9 3.09 -21.35 2.41
CA ARG A 9 3.87 -21.31 3.65
C ARG A 9 3.83 -22.69 4.31
N ARG A 10 4.90 -23.08 5.01
CA ARG A 10 4.96 -24.34 5.79
C ARG A 10 4.54 -24.10 7.23
N ILE A 11 3.95 -25.11 7.86
CA ILE A 11 3.67 -25.15 9.30
C ILE A 11 3.70 -26.60 9.77
N VAL A 12 4.18 -26.84 11.00
CA VAL A 12 4.07 -28.14 11.67
C VAL A 12 2.98 -28.02 12.73
N VAL A 13 2.00 -28.93 12.71
CA VAL A 13 0.93 -28.99 13.71
C VAL A 13 0.90 -30.41 14.25
N ASP A 14 1.12 -30.52 15.56
CA ASP A 14 1.09 -31.80 16.29
C ASP A 14 1.96 -32.90 15.63
N GLY A 15 3.15 -32.50 15.15
CA GLY A 15 4.14 -33.39 14.53
C GLY A 15 3.94 -33.64 13.02
N VAL A 16 2.84 -33.18 12.42
CA VAL A 16 2.55 -33.36 10.98
C VAL A 16 2.86 -32.09 10.21
N GLU A 17 3.54 -32.24 9.06
CA GLU A 17 3.83 -31.12 8.18
C GLU A 17 2.65 -30.75 7.28
N TYR A 18 2.31 -29.47 7.26
CA TYR A 18 1.31 -28.88 6.38
C TYR A 18 1.90 -27.74 5.54
N SER A 19 1.26 -27.50 4.41
CA SER A 19 1.41 -26.29 3.62
C SER A 19 0.10 -25.53 3.60
N TRP A 20 0.17 -24.21 3.78
CA TRP A 20 -1.01 -23.36 3.78
C TRP A 20 -0.80 -22.15 2.89
N ARG A 21 -1.89 -21.65 2.33
CA ARG A 21 -1.85 -20.55 1.38
C ARG A 21 -3.11 -19.71 1.49
N LEU A 22 -2.89 -18.41 1.56
CA LEU A 22 -3.91 -17.43 1.22
C LEU A 22 -3.77 -17.08 -0.25
N ARG A 23 -4.90 -16.81 -0.88
CA ARG A 23 -4.89 -16.21 -2.20
C ARG A 23 -4.22 -14.82 -2.08
N ARG A 24 -3.29 -14.51 -2.99
CA ARG A 24 -2.59 -13.20 -3.00
C ARG A 24 -3.44 -12.12 -3.66
N ARG A 25 -4.05 -12.46 -4.80
CA ARG A 25 -4.98 -11.58 -5.53
C ARG A 25 -6.41 -12.02 -5.21
N PRO A 26 -7.30 -11.14 -4.76
CA PRO A 26 -8.70 -11.50 -4.53
C PRO A 26 -9.36 -12.03 -5.82
N THR A 27 -10.35 -12.90 -5.68
CA THR A 27 -11.32 -13.18 -6.75
C THR A 27 -12.25 -11.96 -6.97
N PRO A 28 -13.00 -11.88 -8.08
CA PRO A 28 -14.01 -10.83 -8.25
C PRO A 28 -14.98 -10.71 -7.07
N ASP A 29 -15.42 -11.83 -6.50
CA ASP A 29 -16.31 -11.82 -5.34
C ASP A 29 -15.60 -11.50 -4.01
N GLN A 30 -14.29 -11.70 -3.91
CA GLN A 30 -13.51 -11.28 -2.74
C GLN A 30 -13.13 -9.80 -2.83
N ARG A 31 -12.96 -9.25 -4.04
CA ARG A 31 -12.76 -7.81 -4.27
C ARG A 31 -13.97 -7.02 -3.80
N SER A 32 -15.16 -7.46 -4.21
CA SER A 32 -16.45 -6.87 -3.85
C SER A 32 -16.93 -7.21 -2.43
N GLY A 33 -16.11 -7.89 -1.62
CA GLY A 33 -16.48 -8.28 -0.24
C GLY A 33 -17.60 -9.33 -0.13
N ARG A 34 -18.19 -9.79 -1.24
CA ARG A 34 -19.29 -10.79 -1.27
C ARG A 34 -18.88 -12.16 -0.76
N THR A 35 -17.59 -12.47 -0.79
CA THR A 35 -17.07 -13.76 -0.32
C THR A 35 -15.91 -13.58 0.67
N PRO A 36 -15.81 -14.48 1.66
CA PRO A 36 -14.79 -14.41 2.70
C PRO A 36 -13.38 -14.67 2.16
N LEU A 37 -12.38 -14.29 2.96
CA LEU A 37 -11.01 -14.75 2.76
C LEU A 37 -10.95 -16.28 2.83
N LEU A 38 -10.36 -16.88 1.79
CA LEU A 38 -10.16 -18.32 1.71
C LEU A 38 -8.71 -18.68 2.06
N LEU A 39 -8.57 -19.61 3.00
CA LEU A 39 -7.31 -20.24 3.36
C LEU A 39 -7.33 -21.69 2.86
N ALA A 40 -6.33 -22.08 2.07
CA ALA A 40 -6.13 -23.46 1.69
C ALA A 40 -5.04 -24.09 2.57
N VAL A 41 -5.26 -25.32 3.05
CA VAL A 41 -4.29 -26.10 3.82
C VAL A 41 -4.22 -27.53 3.27
N ALA A 42 -3.02 -28.07 3.07
CA ALA A 42 -2.80 -29.45 2.65
C ALA A 42 -1.64 -30.07 3.43
N ALA A 43 -1.76 -31.35 3.80
CA ALA A 43 -0.63 -32.11 4.33
C ALA A 43 0.46 -32.26 3.28
N ARG A 44 1.71 -32.35 3.74
CA ARG A 44 2.88 -32.54 2.89
C ARG A 44 3.27 -34.01 2.87
N GLY A 45 3.83 -34.47 1.74
CA GLY A 45 4.31 -35.84 1.59
C GLY A 45 3.22 -36.89 1.37
N VAL A 46 1.94 -36.47 1.29
CA VAL A 46 0.80 -37.34 1.02
C VAL A 46 -0.14 -36.67 0.01
N ASP A 47 -0.73 -37.46 -0.89
CA ASP A 47 -1.66 -36.98 -1.91
C ASP A 47 -3.11 -36.97 -1.39
N GLY A 48 -3.32 -36.27 -0.27
CA GLY A 48 -4.63 -36.10 0.34
C GLY A 48 -5.36 -34.82 -0.08
N PRO A 49 -6.66 -34.69 0.29
CA PRO A 49 -7.46 -33.52 -0.03
C PRO A 49 -7.00 -32.30 0.76
N ALA A 50 -6.87 -31.17 0.06
CA ALA A 50 -6.72 -29.88 0.72
C ALA A 50 -8.01 -29.52 1.47
N MET A 51 -7.86 -28.91 2.65
CA MET A 51 -8.93 -28.23 3.36
C MET A 51 -9.01 -26.77 2.88
N LEU A 52 -10.21 -26.31 2.52
CA LEU A 52 -10.51 -24.90 2.33
C LEU A 52 -11.25 -24.36 3.55
N VAL A 53 -10.71 -23.30 4.14
CA VAL A 53 -11.33 -22.62 5.28
C VAL A 53 -11.95 -21.31 4.79
N ARG A 54 -13.24 -21.11 5.09
CA ARG A 54 -13.97 -19.85 4.88
C ARG A 54 -13.87 -19.00 6.14
N LEU A 55 -12.95 -18.04 6.16
CA LEU A 55 -12.74 -17.19 7.33
C LEU A 55 -13.83 -16.11 7.43
N HIS A 56 -14.32 -15.78 8.63
CA HIS A 56 -15.32 -14.71 8.83
C HIS A 56 -14.72 -13.30 8.73
N ARG A 57 -13.90 -13.05 7.70
CA ARG A 57 -13.29 -11.76 7.40
C ARG A 57 -13.07 -11.61 5.89
N PRO A 58 -13.13 -10.37 5.35
CA PRO A 58 -12.91 -10.10 3.93
C PRO A 58 -11.46 -10.40 3.52
N HIS A 59 -11.21 -10.55 2.22
CA HIS A 59 -9.84 -10.62 1.72
C HIS A 59 -9.09 -9.31 2.01
N PRO A 60 -7.80 -9.28 2.40
CA PRO A 60 -7.11 -8.04 2.76
C PRO A 60 -7.00 -7.07 1.58
N GLY A 61 -6.80 -7.55 0.36
CA GLY A 61 -6.93 -6.74 -0.86
C GLY A 61 -8.37 -6.57 -1.36
N ASN A 62 -9.37 -6.53 -0.48
CA ASN A 62 -10.73 -6.19 -0.91
C ASN A 62 -10.77 -4.71 -1.31
N GLU A 63 -11.63 -4.39 -2.26
CA GLU A 63 -11.73 -3.04 -2.85
C GLU A 63 -12.87 -2.24 -2.22
N VAL A 64 -13.59 -2.83 -1.27
CA VAL A 64 -14.75 -2.23 -0.59
C VAL A 64 -14.40 -1.65 0.79
N GLY A 65 -13.11 -1.45 1.06
CA GLY A 65 -12.62 -0.82 2.30
C GLY A 65 -12.90 -1.61 3.59
N LEU A 66 -13.37 -2.85 3.48
CA LEU A 66 -13.70 -3.67 4.65
C LEU A 66 -12.41 -4.07 5.37
N ALA A 67 -12.37 -3.79 6.67
CA ALA A 67 -11.24 -4.18 7.50
C ALA A 67 -11.09 -5.70 7.52
N SER A 68 -9.88 -6.18 7.24
CA SER A 68 -9.52 -7.58 7.41
C SER A 68 -8.58 -7.75 8.60
N ALA A 69 -8.10 -8.96 8.81
CA ALA A 69 -7.05 -9.27 9.76
C ALA A 69 -6.09 -10.29 9.15
N ALA A 70 -4.80 -10.13 9.45
CA ALA A 70 -3.79 -11.08 9.03
C ALA A 70 -4.11 -12.47 9.58
N VAL A 71 -3.95 -13.50 8.74
CA VAL A 71 -4.07 -14.89 9.19
C VAL A 71 -2.74 -15.31 9.81
N THR A 72 -2.75 -15.65 11.10
CA THR A 72 -1.52 -15.98 11.84
C THR A 72 -1.22 -17.48 11.78
N PRO A 73 0.05 -17.92 11.91
CA PRO A 73 0.38 -19.35 12.02
C PRO A 73 -0.35 -20.04 13.19
N ARG A 74 -0.55 -19.35 14.32
CA ARG A 74 -1.33 -19.85 15.46
C ARG A 74 -2.77 -20.16 15.07
N GLU A 75 -3.43 -19.24 14.40
CA GLU A 75 -4.79 -19.42 13.89
C GLU A 75 -4.85 -20.57 12.88
N VAL A 76 -3.85 -20.70 11.98
CA VAL A 76 -3.75 -21.83 11.06
C VAL A 76 -3.63 -23.17 11.81
N ALA A 77 -2.83 -23.24 12.89
CA ALA A 77 -2.71 -24.45 13.70
C ALA A 77 -4.03 -24.81 14.42
N GLU A 78 -4.73 -23.81 14.95
CA GLU A 78 -6.06 -23.99 15.56
C GLU A 78 -7.08 -24.52 14.53
N LEU A 79 -7.10 -23.95 13.32
CA LEU A 79 -7.95 -24.38 12.21
C LEU A 79 -7.61 -25.79 11.70
N VAL A 80 -6.33 -26.17 11.68
CA VAL A 80 -5.92 -27.55 11.36
C VAL A 80 -6.48 -28.52 12.40
N ARG A 81 -6.31 -28.24 13.69
CA ARG A 81 -6.88 -29.09 14.77
C ARG A 81 -8.39 -29.14 14.71
N GLU A 82 -9.06 -28.04 14.37
CA GLU A 82 -10.51 -28.01 14.18
C GLU A 82 -10.94 -28.83 12.98
N GLY A 83 -10.26 -28.71 11.84
CA GLY A 83 -10.52 -29.53 10.66
C GLY A 83 -10.38 -31.02 10.96
N LEU A 84 -9.30 -31.42 11.65
CA LEU A 84 -9.09 -32.81 12.07
C LEU A 84 -10.22 -33.31 12.98
N ARG A 85 -10.62 -32.51 13.99
CA ARG A 85 -11.77 -32.83 14.87
C ARG A 85 -13.09 -32.90 14.09
N ALA A 86 -13.23 -32.11 13.03
CA ALA A 86 -14.40 -32.08 12.16
C ALA A 86 -14.38 -33.17 11.07
N GLY A 87 -13.37 -34.05 11.05
CA GLY A 87 -13.30 -35.20 10.15
C GLY A 87 -12.49 -34.98 8.87
N TRP A 88 -11.72 -33.90 8.75
CA TRP A 88 -10.73 -33.76 7.68
C TRP A 88 -9.67 -34.86 7.79
N GLN A 89 -9.52 -35.67 6.74
CA GLN A 89 -8.57 -36.79 6.68
C GLN A 89 -7.45 -36.49 5.67
N PRO A 90 -6.42 -35.72 6.04
CA PRO A 90 -5.40 -35.24 5.10
C PRO A 90 -4.48 -36.33 4.53
N ALA A 91 -4.47 -37.53 5.11
CA ALA A 91 -3.65 -38.66 4.66
C ALA A 91 -4.39 -39.66 3.76
N ARG A 92 -5.70 -39.48 3.53
CA ARG A 92 -6.50 -40.39 2.70
C ARG A 92 -7.01 -39.66 1.46
N PRO A 93 -6.96 -40.28 0.26
CA PRO A 93 -7.59 -39.70 -0.92
C PRO A 93 -9.08 -39.42 -0.68
N GLY A 94 -9.58 -38.31 -1.24
CA GLY A 94 -10.98 -37.93 -1.05
C GLY A 94 -11.33 -36.59 -1.67
N ALA A 95 -12.59 -36.20 -1.49
CA ALA A 95 -13.09 -34.90 -1.91
C ALA A 95 -12.48 -33.76 -1.07
N GLN A 96 -12.53 -32.55 -1.61
CA GLN A 96 -12.11 -31.34 -0.90
C GLN A 96 -12.95 -31.17 0.38
N PHE A 97 -12.28 -30.86 1.49
CA PHE A 97 -12.93 -30.61 2.78
C PHE A 97 -13.12 -29.10 2.97
N ILE A 98 -14.34 -28.66 3.29
CA ILE A 98 -14.64 -27.24 3.55
C ILE A 98 -14.90 -27.05 5.04
N LEU A 99 -14.10 -26.21 5.68
CA LEU A 99 -14.28 -25.82 7.07
C LEU A 99 -14.87 -24.40 7.14
N ALA A 100 -15.99 -24.25 7.84
CA ALA A 100 -16.56 -22.97 8.24
C ALA A 100 -16.44 -22.88 9.77
N PRO A 101 -15.34 -22.34 10.32
CA PRO A 101 -15.14 -22.27 11.76
C PRO A 101 -16.24 -21.40 12.40
N ARG A 102 -16.49 -21.56 13.69
CA ARG A 102 -17.46 -20.67 14.38
C ARG A 102 -17.01 -19.21 14.29
N ALA A 103 -17.97 -18.30 14.15
CA ALA A 103 -17.68 -16.87 14.17
C ALA A 103 -17.02 -16.51 15.50
N GLY A 104 -15.80 -16.00 15.43
CA GLY A 104 -15.04 -15.48 16.56
C GLY A 104 -14.31 -14.22 16.12
N ALA A 105 -13.95 -13.36 17.07
CA ALA A 105 -13.19 -12.16 16.76
C ALA A 105 -11.90 -12.52 16.00
N ALA A 106 -11.62 -11.79 14.92
CA ALA A 106 -10.41 -11.99 14.13
C ALA A 106 -9.18 -11.76 15.04
N ARG A 107 -8.32 -12.78 15.18
CA ARG A 107 -7.26 -12.82 16.22
C ARG A 107 -5.91 -12.24 15.78
N GLY A 108 -5.76 -11.90 14.50
CA GLY A 108 -4.55 -11.28 13.96
C GLY A 108 -4.63 -9.76 13.91
N PRO A 109 -3.51 -9.05 13.71
CA PRO A 109 -3.49 -7.61 13.48
C PRO A 109 -4.50 -7.21 12.40
N ARG A 110 -5.24 -6.12 12.61
CA ARG A 110 -6.12 -5.57 11.56
C ARG A 110 -5.27 -5.24 10.36
N THR A 111 -5.59 -5.84 9.23
CA THR A 111 -4.98 -5.52 7.95
C THR A 111 -6.02 -4.79 7.15
N TRP A 112 -5.68 -3.58 6.78
CA TRP A 112 -6.42 -2.82 5.81
C TRP A 112 -5.97 -3.27 4.41
N PRO A 113 -6.78 -3.05 3.38
CA PRO A 113 -6.26 -2.94 2.03
C PRO A 113 -5.05 -1.98 1.99
N ARG A 114 -4.24 -2.07 0.94
CA ARG A 114 -3.12 -1.13 0.73
C ARG A 114 -3.62 0.33 0.92
N GLY A 115 -2.82 1.17 1.58
CA GLY A 115 -3.12 2.61 1.67
C GLY A 115 -3.89 3.14 2.88
N HIS A 116 -3.80 2.50 4.06
CA HIS A 116 -4.49 3.01 5.26
C HIS A 116 -3.59 3.07 6.52
N THR A 117 -2.94 4.22 6.74
CA THR A 117 -2.67 4.76 8.08
C THR A 117 -3.47 6.04 8.22
N HIS A 118 -4.61 5.95 8.90
CA HIS A 118 -5.45 7.11 9.05
C HIS A 118 -5.46 7.59 10.50
N HIS A 119 -4.73 8.67 10.74
CA HIS A 119 -5.09 9.61 11.80
C HIS A 119 -6.45 10.22 11.43
N SER A 120 -7.39 10.25 12.38
CA SER A 120 -8.63 11.00 12.21
C SER A 120 -8.32 12.50 12.10
N PRO A 121 -9.24 13.31 11.54
CA PRO A 121 -9.07 14.76 11.53
C PRO A 121 -8.78 15.33 12.92
N GLU A 122 -9.42 14.81 13.98
CA GLU A 122 -9.17 15.24 15.36
C GLU A 122 -7.75 14.89 15.82
N GLN A 123 -7.24 13.73 15.44
CA GLN A 123 -5.87 13.32 15.77
C GLN A 123 -4.83 14.16 15.03
N LEU A 124 -5.07 14.46 13.74
CA LEU A 124 -4.19 15.34 12.96
C LEU A 124 -4.20 16.76 13.52
N LEU A 125 -5.37 17.29 13.89
CA LEU A 125 -5.47 18.62 14.51
C LEU A 125 -4.79 18.67 15.88
N ALA A 126 -4.95 17.63 16.70
CA ALA A 126 -4.29 17.55 18.00
C ALA A 126 -2.77 17.45 17.86
N LEU A 127 -2.28 16.73 16.84
CA LEU A 127 -0.86 16.66 16.50
C LEU A 127 -0.35 18.04 16.06
N ALA A 128 -1.07 18.71 15.14
CA ALA A 128 -0.69 20.02 14.64
C ALA A 128 -0.58 21.06 15.77
N ARG A 129 -1.56 21.11 16.68
CA ARG A 129 -1.56 22.04 17.82
C ARG A 129 -0.44 21.82 18.84
N ARG A 130 0.14 20.61 18.87
CA ARG A 130 1.20 20.24 19.81
C ARG A 130 2.60 20.38 19.22
N ALA A 131 2.71 20.62 17.92
CA ALA A 131 4.00 20.76 17.27
C ALA A 131 4.73 22.01 17.80
N GLU A 132 5.96 21.82 18.28
CA GLU A 132 6.81 22.93 18.76
C GLU A 132 7.27 23.85 17.61
N ALA A 133 7.32 23.29 16.40
CA ALA A 133 7.58 24.00 15.16
C ALA A 133 6.77 23.36 14.02
N HIS A 134 6.32 24.18 13.07
CA HIS A 134 5.69 23.71 11.84
C HIS A 134 6.73 23.52 10.73
N ASP A 135 6.45 22.56 9.86
CA ASP A 135 7.19 22.32 8.64
C ASP A 135 7.04 23.51 7.68
N ARG A 136 8.06 23.70 6.84
CA ARG A 136 8.11 24.75 5.81
C ARG A 136 8.06 24.13 4.43
N LEU A 137 7.07 24.53 3.65
CA LEU A 137 6.99 24.22 2.22
C LEU A 137 7.74 25.26 1.40
N ARG A 138 8.45 24.84 0.34
CA ARG A 138 8.99 25.73 -0.69
C ARG A 138 8.95 25.06 -2.06
N LEU A 139 8.60 25.81 -3.09
CA LEU A 139 8.70 25.41 -4.49
C LEU A 139 9.98 26.00 -5.12
N ALA A 140 10.77 25.19 -5.81
CA ALA A 140 12.04 25.62 -6.42
C ALA A 140 12.14 25.29 -7.92
N ASP A 141 12.47 26.29 -8.73
CA ASP A 141 12.54 26.17 -10.20
C ASP A 141 13.89 25.73 -10.74
N ASN A 142 14.82 25.39 -9.85
CA ASN A 142 16.18 25.00 -10.22
C ASN A 142 16.31 23.55 -10.67
N SER A 143 15.21 22.82 -10.87
CA SER A 143 15.27 21.48 -11.43
C SER A 143 15.81 21.53 -12.87
N ARG A 144 16.36 20.42 -13.36
CA ARG A 144 16.83 20.36 -14.75
C ARG A 144 15.65 20.07 -15.69
N TYR A 145 15.62 20.70 -16.86
CA TYR A 145 14.68 20.34 -17.92
C TYR A 145 14.80 18.84 -18.27
N VAL A 146 13.65 18.15 -18.33
CA VAL A 146 13.56 16.73 -18.66
C VAL A 146 12.96 16.59 -20.05
N SER A 147 13.53 15.68 -20.85
CA SER A 147 13.03 15.35 -22.19
C SER A 147 13.20 13.86 -22.48
N TRP A 148 12.44 13.35 -23.45
CA TRP A 148 12.47 11.94 -23.85
C TRP A 148 12.82 11.77 -25.34
N PRO A 149 13.41 10.62 -25.71
CA PRO A 149 13.61 10.26 -27.12
C PRO A 149 12.25 10.19 -27.83
N GLY A 150 12.06 10.99 -28.88
CA GLY A 150 10.79 11.09 -29.61
C GLY A 150 10.04 12.41 -29.43
N GLY A 151 10.55 13.31 -28.57
CA GLY A 151 10.01 14.65 -28.38
C GLY A 151 9.19 14.81 -27.08
N GLY A 152 8.87 16.06 -26.75
CA GLY A 152 8.26 16.42 -25.48
C GLY A 152 9.29 16.58 -24.35
N GLY A 153 8.82 17.15 -23.25
CA GLY A 153 9.64 17.49 -22.10
C GLY A 153 8.99 18.58 -21.27
N PHE A 154 9.44 18.75 -20.04
CA PHE A 154 8.97 19.82 -19.18
C PHE A 154 10.04 20.22 -18.18
N GLN A 155 9.80 21.36 -17.55
CA GLN A 155 10.62 21.90 -16.48
C GLN A 155 9.99 21.53 -15.14
N PRO A 156 10.56 20.59 -14.36
CA PRO A 156 10.02 20.23 -13.06
C PRO A 156 10.20 21.39 -12.06
N CYS A 157 9.34 21.41 -11.04
CA CYS A 157 9.42 22.34 -9.91
C CYS A 157 9.56 21.54 -8.62
N ALA A 158 10.72 21.63 -7.98
CA ALA A 158 11.01 20.81 -6.80
C ALA A 158 10.16 21.23 -5.61
N ILE A 159 9.58 20.23 -4.93
CA ILE A 159 8.92 20.39 -3.64
C ILE A 159 9.97 20.17 -2.54
N LEU A 160 10.17 21.19 -1.71
CA LEU A 160 11.06 21.15 -0.56
C LEU A 160 10.25 21.23 0.72
N ILE A 161 10.54 20.32 1.66
CA ILE A 161 9.98 20.32 3.01
C ILE A 161 11.14 20.45 4.00
N ASN A 162 11.17 21.56 4.74
CA ASN A 162 12.29 21.95 5.62
C ASN A 162 13.62 21.93 4.86
N ASP A 163 13.66 22.62 3.73
CA ASP A 163 14.83 22.76 2.83
C ASP A 163 15.39 21.47 2.23
N ARG A 164 14.68 20.34 2.40
CA ARG A 164 15.03 19.05 1.81
C ARG A 164 14.04 18.64 0.72
N ASP A 165 14.58 18.17 -0.40
CA ASP A 165 13.79 17.67 -1.54
C ASP A 165 12.90 16.49 -1.13
N LEU A 166 11.63 16.55 -1.53
CA LEU A 166 10.66 15.50 -1.29
C LEU A 166 11.11 14.16 -1.88
N ILE A 167 11.72 14.14 -3.07
CA ILE A 167 12.27 12.91 -3.68
C ILE A 167 13.35 12.31 -2.79
N ASP A 168 14.22 13.13 -2.16
CA ASP A 168 15.25 12.61 -1.27
C ASP A 168 14.65 12.04 0.02
N ARG A 169 13.58 12.66 0.55
CA ARG A 169 12.85 12.12 1.71
C ARG A 169 12.16 10.79 1.37
N VAL A 170 11.52 10.73 0.20
CA VAL A 170 10.87 9.53 -0.32
C VAL A 170 11.90 8.43 -0.56
N ARG A 171 13.06 8.76 -1.15
CA ARG A 171 14.16 7.82 -1.35
C ARG A 171 14.58 7.18 -0.04
N ASP A 172 14.79 7.95 1.02
CA ASP A 172 15.14 7.41 2.34
C ASP A 172 14.08 6.47 2.88
N ALA A 173 12.79 6.85 2.79
CA ALA A 173 11.68 6.01 3.24
C ALA A 173 11.55 4.72 2.42
N GLU A 174 11.89 4.75 1.13
CA GLU A 174 11.80 3.63 0.21
C GLU A 174 13.00 2.68 0.27
N ARG A 175 14.20 3.17 0.60
CA ARG A 175 15.45 2.39 0.68
C ARG A 175 15.29 1.03 1.37
N PRO A 176 14.71 0.90 2.59
CA PRO A 176 14.56 -0.41 3.24
C PRO A 176 13.64 -1.36 2.45
N HIS A 177 12.57 -0.86 1.82
CA HIS A 177 11.67 -1.67 1.02
C HIS A 177 12.31 -2.09 -0.31
N ALA A 178 12.99 -1.16 -0.97
CA ALA A 178 13.75 -1.39 -2.18
C ALA A 178 14.88 -2.41 -1.95
N ALA A 179 15.62 -2.32 -0.85
CA ALA A 179 16.65 -3.28 -0.47
C ALA A 179 16.08 -4.69 -0.27
N ARG A 180 14.95 -4.81 0.43
CA ARG A 180 14.26 -6.11 0.59
C ARG A 180 13.84 -6.68 -0.75
N GLU A 181 13.24 -5.85 -1.61
CA GLU A 181 12.77 -6.28 -2.91
C GLU A 181 13.90 -6.69 -3.85
N VAL A 182 14.99 -5.92 -3.92
CA VAL A 182 16.18 -6.27 -4.70
C VAL A 182 16.76 -7.60 -4.21
N ALA A 183 16.89 -7.77 -2.90
CA ALA A 183 17.38 -9.02 -2.32
C ALA A 183 16.45 -10.22 -2.59
N GLU A 184 15.13 -10.02 -2.63
CA GLU A 184 14.17 -11.04 -3.01
C GLU A 184 14.27 -11.41 -4.50
N ARG A 185 14.37 -10.42 -5.38
CA ARG A 185 14.47 -10.65 -6.82
C ARG A 185 15.81 -11.27 -7.21
N ARG A 186 16.92 -10.83 -6.62
CA ARG A 186 18.25 -11.44 -6.83
C ARG A 186 18.36 -12.87 -6.33
N ARG A 187 17.62 -13.23 -5.28
CA ARG A 187 17.49 -14.64 -4.86
C ARG A 187 16.79 -15.51 -5.90
N ALA A 188 15.91 -14.94 -6.70
CA ALA A 188 15.22 -15.64 -7.78
C ALA A 188 16.02 -15.61 -9.10
N ASP A 189 16.79 -14.55 -9.32
CA ASP A 189 17.63 -14.32 -10.50
C ASP A 189 18.95 -13.64 -10.08
N PRO A 190 20.02 -14.42 -9.83
CA PRO A 190 21.29 -13.88 -9.34
C PRO A 190 21.97 -12.88 -10.28
N GLU A 191 21.69 -12.94 -11.58
CA GLU A 191 22.26 -12.06 -12.60
C GLU A 191 21.43 -10.78 -12.80
N LEU A 192 20.38 -10.58 -12.00
CA LEU A 192 19.51 -9.41 -12.11
C LEU A 192 20.27 -8.12 -11.80
N ASP A 193 20.48 -7.31 -12.83
CA ASP A 193 21.00 -5.94 -12.74
C ASP A 193 19.91 -4.96 -12.29
N LEU A 194 19.55 -5.06 -11.01
CA LEU A 194 18.64 -4.15 -10.32
C LEU A 194 19.26 -3.69 -9.00
N THR A 195 19.35 -2.39 -8.82
CA THR A 195 19.91 -1.73 -7.63
C THR A 195 18.80 -1.11 -6.79
N VAL A 196 19.14 -0.77 -5.54
CA VAL A 196 18.22 -0.09 -4.62
C VAL A 196 17.86 1.30 -5.12
N ASP A 197 18.84 2.04 -5.64
CA ASP A 197 18.64 3.43 -6.11
C ASP A 197 17.84 3.50 -7.42
N GLN A 198 17.76 2.41 -8.19
CA GLN A 198 16.83 2.29 -9.32
C GLN A 198 15.38 2.04 -8.91
N LEU A 199 15.11 1.78 -7.63
CA LEU A 199 13.75 1.62 -7.11
C LEU A 199 13.35 2.74 -6.15
N ALA A 200 14.27 3.21 -5.32
CA ALA A 200 14.01 4.19 -4.26
C ALA A 200 14.18 5.63 -4.78
N GLY A 201 13.12 6.42 -4.72
CA GLY A 201 13.09 7.81 -5.16
C GLY A 201 13.19 7.97 -6.68
N ASP A 202 12.78 6.97 -7.46
CA ASP A 202 12.76 7.03 -8.93
C ASP A 202 11.50 7.77 -9.43
N TYR A 203 11.48 9.08 -9.20
CA TYR A 203 10.37 9.97 -9.55
C TYR A 203 10.87 11.25 -10.23
N LEU A 204 9.93 11.99 -10.82
CA LEU A 204 10.06 13.40 -11.19
C LEU A 204 9.08 14.23 -10.37
N HIS A 205 9.43 15.49 -10.15
CA HIS A 205 8.49 16.50 -9.67
C HIS A 205 7.46 16.86 -10.75
N LEU A 206 6.36 17.50 -10.34
CA LEU A 206 5.37 18.12 -11.23
C LEU A 206 5.86 19.50 -11.73
N THR A 207 5.09 20.14 -12.61
CA THR A 207 5.40 21.51 -13.07
C THR A 207 5.01 22.57 -12.03
N ARG A 208 5.58 23.79 -12.14
CA ARG A 208 5.16 24.91 -11.29
C ARG A 208 3.68 25.27 -11.50
N GLU A 209 3.19 25.23 -12.74
CA GLU A 209 1.79 25.53 -13.07
C GLU A 209 0.82 24.58 -12.36
N GLU A 210 1.21 23.31 -12.20
CA GLU A 210 0.41 22.32 -11.47
C GLU A 210 0.46 22.54 -9.96
N LEU A 211 1.59 22.99 -9.40
CA LEU A 211 1.80 23.08 -7.94
C LEU A 211 1.47 24.43 -7.33
N ALA A 212 1.73 25.54 -8.02
CA ALA A 212 1.56 26.91 -7.53
C ALA A 212 0.17 27.47 -7.87
N LEU A 213 -0.26 28.49 -7.12
CA LEU A 213 -1.49 29.22 -7.44
C LEU A 213 -1.40 29.80 -8.87
N PRO A 214 -2.52 29.79 -9.63
CA PRO A 214 -3.90 29.56 -9.20
C PRO A 214 -4.33 28.09 -9.09
N SER A 215 -3.44 27.13 -9.40
CA SER A 215 -3.75 25.71 -9.22
C SER A 215 -4.10 25.42 -7.77
N ARG A 216 -5.19 24.65 -7.58
CA ARG A 216 -5.61 24.14 -6.29
C ARG A 216 -5.13 22.71 -6.04
N HIS A 217 -4.20 22.20 -6.84
CA HIS A 217 -3.74 20.81 -6.72
C HIS A 217 -3.20 20.46 -5.33
N LEU A 218 -2.52 21.40 -4.69
CA LEU A 218 -2.04 21.26 -3.31
C LEU A 218 -3.04 21.75 -2.23
N PHE A 219 -4.30 21.99 -2.60
CA PHE A 219 -5.42 22.38 -1.72
C PHE A 219 -6.61 21.43 -1.88
N GLU A 220 -6.96 20.70 -0.81
CA GLU A 220 -8.01 19.65 -0.85
C GLU A 220 -7.73 18.59 -1.96
N PRO A 221 -8.44 17.45 -2.01
CA PRO A 221 -8.55 16.72 -3.26
C PRO A 221 -9.44 17.56 -4.18
N SER A 222 -8.84 18.50 -4.92
CA SER A 222 -9.57 19.26 -5.93
C SER A 222 -10.10 18.30 -6.99
N GLY A 223 -11.30 18.57 -7.53
CA GLY A 223 -11.82 17.83 -8.70
C GLY A 223 -10.92 17.94 -9.95
N ASP A 224 -9.88 18.79 -9.88
CA ASP A 224 -8.93 19.09 -10.94
C ASP A 224 -7.65 18.23 -10.89
N VAL A 225 -7.58 17.23 -10.01
CA VAL A 225 -6.45 16.29 -9.98
C VAL A 225 -6.32 15.61 -11.35
N ARG A 226 -5.20 15.84 -12.05
CA ARG A 226 -4.88 15.12 -13.29
C ARG A 226 -4.80 13.62 -13.01
N ARG A 227 -5.75 12.88 -13.58
CA ARG A 227 -5.78 11.42 -13.67
C ARG A 227 -5.92 11.09 -15.15
N GLY A 228 -5.07 10.21 -15.66
CA GLY A 228 -5.19 9.63 -16.99
C GLY A 228 -5.91 8.27 -17.00
N PHE A 229 -6.40 7.77 -15.85
CA PHE A 229 -7.39 6.69 -15.75
C PHE A 229 -8.58 7.08 -14.87
N ALA A 230 -9.76 6.58 -15.25
CA ALA A 230 -10.98 6.72 -14.48
C ALA A 230 -11.03 5.67 -13.35
N VAL A 231 -11.47 6.10 -12.18
CA VAL A 231 -11.78 5.25 -11.01
C VAL A 231 -13.22 5.50 -10.58
N ALA A 232 -13.78 4.63 -9.74
CA ALA A 232 -15.11 4.85 -9.20
C ALA A 232 -15.12 6.08 -8.28
N ASP A 233 -16.24 6.81 -8.23
CA ASP A 233 -16.37 8.06 -7.45
C ASP A 233 -16.07 7.89 -5.94
N ASP A 234 -16.25 6.67 -5.42
CA ASP A 234 -15.99 6.30 -4.03
C ASP A 234 -14.58 5.72 -3.79
N ASP A 235 -13.74 5.67 -4.83
CA ASP A 235 -12.39 5.13 -4.72
C ASP A 235 -11.57 6.00 -3.73
N PRO A 236 -10.92 5.40 -2.71
CA PRO A 236 -10.11 6.12 -1.74
C PRO A 236 -9.01 7.01 -2.34
N ILE A 237 -8.58 6.75 -3.58
CA ILE A 237 -7.66 7.62 -4.32
C ILE A 237 -8.22 9.03 -4.52
N HIS A 238 -9.55 9.20 -4.55
CA HIS A 238 -10.18 10.52 -4.61
C HIS A 238 -9.87 11.39 -3.41
N ALA A 239 -9.43 10.80 -2.30
CA ALA A 239 -9.09 11.53 -1.11
C ALA A 239 -7.58 11.83 -0.99
N LYS A 240 -6.81 11.59 -2.06
CA LYS A 240 -5.36 11.82 -2.12
C LYS A 240 -4.96 12.67 -3.34
N THR A 241 -3.83 13.33 -3.21
CA THR A 241 -3.22 14.23 -4.19
C THR A 241 -1.91 13.62 -4.69
N THR A 242 -1.69 13.64 -6.00
CA THR A 242 -0.39 13.25 -6.60
C THR A 242 0.66 14.33 -6.33
N VAL A 243 1.80 13.99 -5.74
CA VAL A 243 2.88 14.95 -5.47
C VAL A 243 4.16 14.67 -6.25
N LEU A 244 4.34 13.44 -6.73
CA LEU A 244 5.44 13.03 -7.60
C LEU A 244 4.93 12.12 -8.71
N GLN A 245 5.58 12.17 -9.87
CA GLN A 245 5.22 11.40 -11.07
C GLN A 245 6.37 10.52 -11.57
N CYS A 246 6.09 9.65 -12.54
CA CYS A 246 7.09 8.73 -13.08
C CYS A 246 8.14 9.42 -13.97
N THR A 247 9.37 8.90 -13.96
CA THR A 247 10.48 9.30 -14.83
C THR A 247 10.25 8.99 -16.32
N CYS A 248 9.28 8.14 -16.65
CA CYS A 248 8.91 7.85 -18.03
C CYS A 248 8.04 8.95 -18.68
N GLY A 249 7.62 9.97 -17.93
CA GLY A 249 6.78 11.06 -18.43
C GLY A 249 5.28 10.76 -18.45
N ILE A 250 4.87 9.56 -18.05
CA ILE A 250 3.48 9.19 -17.85
C ILE A 250 3.17 9.27 -16.36
N LEU A 251 2.32 10.24 -15.98
CA LEU A 251 2.00 10.54 -14.59
C LEU A 251 1.66 9.28 -13.79
N GLU A 252 0.80 8.43 -14.34
CA GLU A 252 0.21 7.29 -13.64
C GLU A 252 1.03 6.00 -13.67
N CYS A 253 2.14 5.99 -14.41
CA CYS A 253 2.99 4.82 -14.48
C CYS A 253 3.60 4.49 -13.12
N TRP A 254 3.94 5.51 -12.33
CA TRP A 254 4.66 5.37 -11.07
C TRP A 254 4.57 6.65 -10.23
N PHE A 255 3.40 6.91 -9.63
CA PHE A 255 3.13 8.15 -8.90
C PHE A 255 3.10 7.94 -7.39
N LEU A 256 3.47 9.00 -6.68
CA LEU A 256 3.35 9.08 -5.23
C LEU A 256 2.17 9.98 -4.86
N LEU A 257 1.31 9.44 -4.02
CA LEU A 257 0.13 10.09 -3.48
C LEU A 257 0.37 10.54 -2.03
N VAL A 258 -0.31 11.60 -1.63
CA VAL A 258 -0.38 12.05 -0.23
C VAL A 258 -1.80 12.50 0.08
N ARG A 259 -2.23 12.35 1.32
CA ARG A 259 -3.44 13.01 1.81
C ARG A 259 -3.12 14.39 2.34
N ILE A 260 -3.80 15.41 1.81
CA ILE A 260 -3.73 16.78 2.30
C ILE A 260 -5.01 17.09 3.06
N THR A 261 -4.89 17.37 4.36
CA THR A 261 -6.01 17.77 5.23
C THR A 261 -5.87 19.24 5.60
N LEU A 262 -6.90 20.03 5.32
CA LEU A 262 -6.93 21.45 5.66
C LEU A 262 -7.67 21.65 6.98
N PHE A 263 -7.08 22.46 7.85
CA PHE A 263 -7.70 23.03 9.04
C PHE A 263 -7.70 24.55 8.92
N ASP A 264 -8.36 25.25 9.85
CA ASP A 264 -8.41 26.72 9.84
C ASP A 264 -7.01 27.34 9.85
N ASP A 265 -6.12 26.87 10.72
CA ASP A 265 -4.77 27.41 10.90
C ASP A 265 -3.66 26.52 10.33
N PHE A 266 -3.97 25.28 9.92
CA PHE A 266 -2.96 24.28 9.55
C PHE A 266 -3.26 23.58 8.24
N VAL A 267 -2.20 23.11 7.57
CA VAL A 267 -2.28 22.13 6.49
C VAL A 267 -1.48 20.90 6.93
N VAL A 268 -2.04 19.71 6.80
CA VAL A 268 -1.36 18.47 7.21
C VAL A 268 -1.26 17.51 6.05
N TRP A 269 -0.03 17.11 5.71
CA TRP A 269 0.27 16.06 4.73
C TRP A 269 0.49 14.74 5.46
N SER A 270 -0.24 13.70 5.08
CA SER A 270 -0.20 12.39 5.74
C SER A 270 -0.49 11.25 4.77
N ASP A 271 -0.33 10.00 5.23
CA ASP A 271 -0.77 8.80 4.50
C ASP A 271 -0.20 8.69 3.07
N PHE A 272 1.12 8.92 2.96
CA PHE A 272 1.86 8.77 1.72
C PHE A 272 1.76 7.34 1.18
N GLU A 273 1.54 7.22 -0.11
CA GLU A 273 1.32 5.94 -0.75
C GLU A 273 1.85 5.94 -2.18
N GLN A 274 2.48 4.83 -2.56
CA GLN A 274 2.78 4.54 -3.96
C GLN A 274 1.78 3.48 -4.43
N PHE A 275 0.98 3.86 -5.41
CA PHE A 275 -0.20 3.13 -5.85
C PHE A 275 0.05 1.67 -6.29
N HIS A 276 1.18 1.44 -6.96
CA HIS A 276 1.58 0.12 -7.49
C HIS A 276 2.30 -0.77 -6.45
N ARG A 277 2.74 -0.21 -5.32
CA ARG A 277 3.49 -0.88 -4.25
C ARG A 277 2.61 -1.20 -3.05
N ASP A 278 3.03 -2.19 -2.25
CA ASP A 278 2.52 -2.41 -0.88
C ASP A 278 3.49 -1.88 0.17
N TRP A 279 4.28 -0.87 -0.21
CA TRP A 279 5.24 -0.25 0.69
C TRP A 279 4.53 0.69 1.65
N VAL A 280 5.04 0.74 2.87
CA VAL A 280 4.54 1.61 3.94
C VAL A 280 5.58 2.69 4.16
N TYR A 281 5.17 3.93 3.99
CA TYR A 281 6.06 5.08 4.02
C TYR A 281 6.13 5.64 5.44
N ASP A 282 7.32 5.60 6.05
CA ASP A 282 7.62 6.37 7.26
C ASP A 282 7.96 7.81 6.85
N LEU A 283 6.95 8.52 6.36
CA LEU A 283 7.08 9.85 5.76
C LEU A 283 5.95 10.74 6.27
N GLY A 284 6.31 11.77 7.03
CA GLY A 284 5.36 12.63 7.72
C GLY A 284 4.72 11.95 8.96
N PRO A 285 3.58 12.45 9.45
CA PRO A 285 2.83 13.58 8.91
C PRO A 285 3.66 14.87 8.95
N PHE A 286 3.50 15.71 7.92
CA PHE A 286 4.05 17.07 7.90
C PHE A 286 2.95 18.06 8.23
N VAL A 287 3.23 19.00 9.13
CA VAL A 287 2.30 20.02 9.60
C VAL A 287 2.82 21.38 9.19
N PHE A 288 2.05 22.10 8.39
CA PHE A 288 2.38 23.45 7.94
C PHE A 288 1.44 24.47 8.59
N ASP A 289 1.95 25.66 8.91
CA ASP A 289 1.10 26.82 9.12
C ASP A 289 0.39 27.18 7.81
N ARG A 290 -0.92 27.42 7.85
CA ARG A 290 -1.71 27.62 6.63
C ARG A 290 -1.32 28.88 5.86
N ARG A 291 -0.95 29.96 6.54
CA ARG A 291 -0.57 31.23 5.89
C ARG A 291 0.79 31.08 5.22
N ASP A 292 1.74 30.44 5.90
CA ASP A 292 3.06 30.17 5.33
C ASP A 292 2.98 29.23 4.14
N TYR A 293 2.13 28.20 4.23
CA TYR A 293 1.83 27.29 3.14
C TYR A 293 1.29 28.02 1.91
N GLN A 294 0.29 28.91 2.09
CA GLN A 294 -0.27 29.70 1.00
C GLN A 294 0.77 30.60 0.33
N ARG A 295 1.61 31.29 1.13
CA ARG A 295 2.69 32.12 0.60
C ARG A 295 3.70 31.32 -0.22
N ALA A 296 4.04 30.11 0.23
CA ALA A 296 4.95 29.23 -0.50
C ALA A 296 4.42 28.82 -1.88
N LEU A 297 3.10 28.80 -2.06
CA LEU A 297 2.43 28.49 -3.33
C LEU A 297 2.19 29.73 -4.21
N GLY A 298 2.64 30.92 -3.79
CA GLY A 298 2.49 32.16 -4.56
C GLY A 298 1.25 32.99 -4.22
N GLY A 299 0.64 32.76 -3.06
CA GLY A 299 -0.49 33.54 -2.52
C GLY A 299 -0.09 34.61 -1.51
#